data_AF-A0A3D3WCG5-F1
#
_entry.id   AF-A0A3D3WCG5-F1
#
_cell.length_a   1.000
_cell.length_b   1.000
_cell.length_c   1.000
_cell.angle_alpha   90.00
_cell.angle_beta   90.00
_cell.angle_gamma   90.00
#
_symmetry.space_group_name_H-M   'P 1'
#
loop_
_entity.id
_entity.type
_entity.pdbx_description
1 polymer ?
#
loop_
_entity_poly.entity_id
_entity_poly.type
_entity_poly.pdbx_seq_one_letter_code
_entity_poly.pdbx_strand_id
1 'polypeptide(L)'
;MRITQNTMTRNYMRNLNRSIHALADSNSRLSSYRKFDRVSEDTASASKAFSVREQLYKNEQALSNIENAQGELSSVESNLKCINTLMQTALERVMEGLNGTAGGSEKKVLAREINNLKDELLQTINAQYGDKYIFGGTNNSNPPLSIAGDGSVLFNGSAID
;
A
#
# COMPACT_ATOMS: atom_id res chain seq x y z
N MET A 1 32.74 -11.77 -68.52
CA MET A 1 32.84 -12.30 -67.13
C MET A 1 32.12 -13.63 -67.04
N ARG A 2 32.77 -14.68 -66.53
CA ARG A 2 32.18 -16.02 -66.41
C ARG A 2 31.54 -16.14 -65.03
N ILE A 3 30.20 -16.17 -64.98
CA ILE A 3 29.48 -16.45 -63.73
C ILE A 3 29.66 -17.94 -63.46
N THR A 4 30.47 -18.28 -62.45
CA THR A 4 30.69 -19.68 -62.07
C THR A 4 29.43 -20.25 -61.40
N GLN A 5 29.11 -21.51 -61.67
CA GLN A 5 28.01 -22.26 -61.03
C GLN A 5 28.03 -22.10 -59.49
N ASN A 6 29.22 -22.09 -58.90
CA ASN A 6 29.44 -21.86 -57.46
C ASN A 6 28.97 -20.49 -56.96
N THR A 7 28.94 -19.47 -57.82
CA THR A 7 28.41 -18.13 -57.51
C THR A 7 26.88 -18.13 -57.58
N MET A 8 26.31 -18.86 -58.54
CA MET A 8 24.86 -19.03 -58.68
C MET A 8 24.28 -19.78 -57.48
N THR A 9 24.89 -20.90 -57.07
CA THR A 9 24.49 -21.66 -55.88
C THR A 9 24.63 -20.83 -54.60
N ARG A 10 25.72 -20.05 -54.43
CA ARG A 10 25.87 -19.17 -53.26
C ARG A 10 24.80 -18.08 -53.20
N ASN A 11 24.47 -17.47 -54.33
CA ASN A 11 23.43 -16.45 -54.38
C ASN A 11 22.04 -17.05 -54.09
N TYR A 12 21.75 -18.25 -54.61
CA TYR A 12 20.53 -18.99 -54.29
C TYR A 12 20.43 -19.29 -52.79
N MET A 13 21.49 -19.84 -52.18
CA MET A 13 21.51 -20.12 -50.74
C MET A 13 21.38 -18.85 -49.89
N ARG A 14 21.98 -17.73 -50.31
CA ARG A 14 21.81 -16.43 -49.62
C ARG A 14 20.37 -15.94 -49.67
N ASN A 15 19.72 -16.04 -50.83
CA ASN A 15 18.32 -15.66 -50.99
C ASN A 15 17.38 -16.57 -50.20
N LEU A 16 17.63 -17.90 -50.21
CA LEU A 16 16.87 -18.85 -49.42
C LEU A 16 16.94 -18.55 -47.92
N ASN A 17 18.16 -18.34 -47.40
CA ASN A 17 18.33 -17.97 -45.99
C ASN A 17 17.62 -16.64 -45.65
N ARG A 18 17.67 -15.63 -46.54
CA ARG A 18 16.91 -14.38 -46.34
C ARG A 18 15.40 -14.62 -46.26
N SER A 19 14.84 -15.47 -47.13
CA SER A 19 13.41 -15.82 -47.10
C SER A 19 13.02 -16.56 -45.83
N ILE A 20 13.86 -17.50 -45.36
CA ILE A 20 13.64 -18.23 -44.10
C ILE A 20 13.63 -17.25 -42.92
N HIS A 21 14.56 -16.31 -42.86
CA HIS A 21 14.59 -15.28 -41.81
C HIS A 21 13.35 -14.37 -41.86
N ALA A 22 12.96 -13.89 -43.04
CA ALA A 22 11.76 -13.05 -43.16
C ALA A 22 10.47 -13.77 -42.74
N LEU A 23 10.36 -15.08 -43.02
CA LEU A 23 9.25 -15.92 -42.57
C LEU A 23 9.26 -16.09 -41.05
N ALA A 24 10.42 -16.34 -40.45
CA ALA A 24 10.56 -16.44 -39.00
C ALA A 24 10.18 -15.14 -38.30
N ASP A 25 10.64 -13.99 -38.80
CA ASP A 25 10.30 -12.67 -38.25
C ASP A 25 8.80 -12.37 -38.37
N SER A 26 8.18 -12.71 -39.50
CA SER A 26 6.73 -12.55 -39.69
C SER A 26 5.92 -13.43 -38.74
N ASN A 27 6.35 -14.69 -38.54
CA ASN A 27 5.73 -15.58 -37.56
C ASN A 27 5.88 -15.06 -36.14
N SER A 28 7.05 -14.51 -35.77
CA SER A 28 7.26 -13.87 -34.46
C SER A 28 6.28 -12.72 -34.24
N ARG A 29 6.12 -11.84 -35.23
CA ARG A 29 5.18 -10.71 -35.17
C ARG A 29 3.73 -11.14 -35.10
N LEU A 30 3.36 -12.22 -35.80
CA LEU A 30 2.02 -12.82 -35.71
C LEU A 30 1.75 -13.38 -34.32
N SER A 31 2.72 -14.06 -33.70
CA SER A 31 2.58 -14.60 -32.36
C SER A 31 2.60 -13.52 -31.26
N SER A 32 3.42 -12.48 -31.42
CA SER A 32 3.55 -11.41 -30.42
C SER A 32 2.46 -10.34 -30.54
N TYR A 33 1.78 -10.26 -31.69
CA TYR A 33 0.85 -9.18 -32.06
C TYR A 33 1.48 -7.77 -32.00
N ARG A 34 2.82 -7.68 -32.00
CA ARG A 34 3.55 -6.42 -31.93
C ARG A 34 4.11 -6.06 -33.29
N LYS A 35 4.04 -4.76 -33.62
CA LYS A 35 4.61 -4.21 -34.85
C LYS A 35 6.14 -4.35 -34.90
N PHE A 36 6.80 -4.26 -33.75
CA PHE A 36 8.24 -4.42 -33.59
C PHE A 36 8.52 -5.08 -32.23
N ASP A 37 9.49 -5.99 -32.21
CA ASP A 37 9.94 -6.63 -30.96
C ASP A 37 11.19 -5.93 -30.40
N ARG A 38 12.06 -5.43 -31.29
CA ARG A 38 13.30 -4.72 -30.92
C ARG A 38 13.18 -3.23 -31.22
N VAL A 39 13.75 -2.41 -30.33
CA VAL A 39 13.84 -0.95 -30.49
C VAL A 39 14.62 -0.56 -31.75
N SER A 40 15.59 -1.38 -32.16
CA SER A 40 16.40 -1.17 -33.36
C SER A 40 15.59 -1.28 -34.67
N GLU A 41 14.41 -1.91 -34.66
CA GLU A 41 13.58 -2.08 -35.87
C GLU A 41 12.81 -0.81 -36.24
N ASP A 42 12.41 0.01 -35.25
CA ASP A 42 11.72 1.29 -35.45
C ASP A 42 11.93 2.19 -34.22
N THR A 43 13.01 2.97 -34.24
CA THR A 43 13.39 3.82 -33.10
C THR A 43 12.40 4.95 -32.85
N ALA A 44 11.76 5.48 -33.90
CA ALA A 44 10.78 6.56 -33.79
C ALA A 44 9.48 6.07 -33.11
N SER A 45 8.91 4.95 -33.59
CA SER A 45 7.72 4.37 -32.97
C SER A 45 8.03 3.83 -31.57
N ALA A 46 9.21 3.25 -31.35
CA ALA A 46 9.62 2.76 -30.04
C ALA A 46 9.75 3.90 -29.02
N SER A 47 10.33 5.04 -29.37
CA SER A 47 10.41 6.20 -28.47
C SER A 47 9.03 6.66 -28.01
N LYS A 48 8.07 6.75 -28.94
CA LYS A 48 6.69 7.14 -28.60
C LYS A 48 6.02 6.09 -27.70
N ALA A 49 6.23 4.80 -27.98
CA ALA A 49 5.71 3.73 -27.16
C ALA A 49 6.28 3.75 -25.73
N PHE A 50 7.58 4.07 -25.57
CA PHE A 50 8.18 4.23 -24.26
C PHE A 50 7.60 5.40 -23.48
N SER A 51 7.39 6.56 -24.11
CA SER A 51 6.75 7.70 -23.44
C SER A 51 5.34 7.36 -22.94
N VAL A 52 4.55 6.64 -23.75
CA VAL A 52 3.20 6.18 -23.32
C VAL A 52 3.30 5.17 -22.18
N ARG A 53 4.23 4.21 -22.25
CA ARG A 53 4.45 3.24 -21.16
C ARG A 53 4.90 3.90 -19.86
N GLU A 54 5.76 4.91 -19.95
CA GLU A 54 6.20 5.68 -18.80
C GLU A 54 5.04 6.45 -18.16
N GLN A 55 4.19 7.08 -18.97
CA GLN A 55 2.97 7.74 -18.49
C GLN A 55 2.01 6.75 -17.82
N LEU A 56 1.83 5.57 -18.42
CA LEU A 56 1.01 4.50 -17.86
C LEU A 56 1.56 4.02 -16.53
N TYR A 57 2.87 3.74 -16.44
CA TYR A 57 3.52 3.34 -15.19
C TYR A 57 3.38 4.41 -14.09
N LYS A 58 3.55 5.69 -14.44
CA LYS A 58 3.34 6.80 -13.50
C LYS A 58 1.89 6.85 -12.99
N ASN A 59 0.91 6.62 -13.86
CA ASN A 59 -0.49 6.56 -13.48
C ASN A 59 -0.80 5.34 -12.60
N GLU A 60 -0.28 4.17 -12.92
CA GLU A 60 -0.42 2.96 -12.09
C GLU A 60 0.17 3.17 -10.69
N GLN A 61 1.35 3.78 -10.61
CA GLN A 61 1.96 4.11 -9.32
C GLN A 61 1.12 5.13 -8.53
N ALA A 62 0.58 6.15 -9.22
CA ALA A 62 -0.31 7.13 -8.58
C ALA A 62 -1.59 6.47 -8.04
N LEU A 63 -2.20 5.57 -8.81
CA LEU A 63 -3.37 4.79 -8.37
C LEU A 63 -3.05 3.94 -7.16
N SER A 64 -1.95 3.18 -7.18
CA SER A 64 -1.52 2.37 -6.04
C SER A 64 -1.25 3.22 -4.79
N ASN A 65 -0.66 4.40 -4.95
CA ASN A 65 -0.45 5.34 -3.84
C ASN A 65 -1.78 5.86 -3.28
N ILE A 66 -2.77 6.14 -4.13
CA ILE A 66 -4.11 6.56 -3.71
C ILE A 66 -4.82 5.43 -2.97
N GLU A 67 -4.76 4.20 -3.46
CA GLU A 67 -5.35 3.03 -2.80
C GLU A 67 -4.74 2.80 -1.42
N ASN A 68 -3.40 2.90 -1.30
CA ASN A 68 -2.72 2.82 -0.02
C ASN A 68 -3.16 3.93 0.95
N ALA A 69 -3.26 5.17 0.46
CA ALA A 69 -3.73 6.30 1.27
C ALA A 69 -5.19 6.13 1.71
N GLN A 70 -6.07 5.61 0.84
CA GLN A 70 -7.45 5.30 1.18
C GLN A 70 -7.54 4.19 2.23
N GLY A 71 -6.72 3.14 2.11
CA GLY A 71 -6.64 2.07 3.10
C GLY A 71 -6.18 2.57 4.46
N GLU A 72 -5.17 3.43 4.50
CA GLU A 72 -4.68 4.07 5.73
C GLU A 72 -5.77 4.94 6.36
N LEU A 73 -6.43 5.82 5.58
CA LEU A 73 -7.51 6.67 6.06
C LEU A 73 -8.73 5.86 6.55
N SER A 74 -9.08 4.77 5.88
CA SER A 74 -10.17 3.89 6.32
C SER A 74 -9.84 3.21 7.66
N SER A 75 -8.58 2.82 7.87
CA SER A 75 -8.11 2.29 9.15
C SER A 75 -8.17 3.36 10.25
N VAL A 76 -7.73 4.59 9.95
CA VAL A 76 -7.87 5.75 10.87
C VAL A 76 -9.33 5.96 11.27
N GLU A 77 -10.24 6.02 10.29
CA GLU A 77 -11.66 6.27 10.52
C GLU A 77 -12.30 5.18 11.39
N SER A 78 -12.02 3.91 11.10
CA SER A 78 -12.51 2.78 11.88
C SER A 78 -12.05 2.84 13.34
N ASN A 79 -10.76 3.13 13.56
CA ASN A 79 -10.20 3.26 14.90
C ASN A 79 -10.79 4.47 15.64
N LEU A 80 -10.95 5.63 14.97
CA LEU A 80 -11.59 6.80 15.57
C LEU A 80 -13.05 6.55 15.94
N LYS A 81 -13.78 5.78 15.12
CA LYS A 81 -15.16 5.38 15.43
C LYS A 81 -15.20 4.48 16.66
N CYS A 82 -14.26 3.53 16.79
CA CYS A 82 -14.12 2.69 17.97
C CYS A 82 -13.81 3.53 19.23
N ILE A 83 -12.86 4.46 19.14
CA ILE A 83 -12.54 5.39 20.23
C ILE A 83 -13.77 6.20 20.63
N ASN A 84 -14.54 6.70 19.66
CA ASN A 84 -15.76 7.48 19.93
C ASN A 84 -16.80 6.63 20.69
N THR A 85 -17.00 5.37 20.30
CA THR A 85 -17.92 4.47 21.01
C THR A 85 -17.44 4.15 22.43
N LEU A 86 -16.14 3.88 22.62
CA LEU A 86 -15.56 3.62 23.94
C LEU A 86 -15.71 4.83 24.87
N MET A 87 -15.48 6.04 24.34
CA MET A 87 -15.67 7.31 25.04
C MET A 87 -17.13 7.51 25.48
N GLN A 88 -18.10 7.20 24.62
CA GLN A 88 -19.52 7.29 24.96
C GLN A 88 -19.87 6.32 26.10
N THR A 89 -19.44 5.06 26.02
CA THR A 89 -19.66 4.07 27.07
C THR A 89 -18.98 4.47 28.38
N ALA A 90 -17.76 5.02 28.33
CA ALA A 90 -17.07 5.52 29.52
C ALA A 90 -17.87 6.65 30.19
N LEU A 91 -18.41 7.60 29.41
CA LEU A 91 -19.25 8.68 29.92
C LEU A 91 -20.54 8.14 30.57
N GLU A 92 -21.20 7.17 29.95
CA GLU A 92 -22.40 6.51 30.51
C GLU A 92 -22.10 5.86 31.87
N ARG A 93 -20.99 5.11 31.98
CA ARG A 93 -20.56 4.47 33.23
C ARG A 93 -20.19 5.48 34.32
N VAL A 94 -19.58 6.61 33.95
CA VAL A 94 -19.29 7.70 34.88
C VAL A 94 -20.59 8.33 35.39
N MET A 95 -21.57 8.59 34.53
CA MET A 95 -22.88 9.12 34.94
C MET A 95 -23.64 8.14 35.84
N GLU A 96 -23.55 6.85 35.57
CA GLU A 96 -24.10 5.79 36.43
C GLU A 96 -23.44 5.80 37.83
N GLY A 97 -22.13 6.00 37.91
CA GLY A 97 -21.41 6.11 39.20
C GLY A 97 -21.67 7.39 39.98
N LEU A 98 -22.06 8.47 39.30
CA LEU A 98 -22.46 9.75 39.91
C LEU A 98 -23.88 9.70 40.49
N ASN A 99 -24.74 8.79 40.02
CA ASN A 99 -26.06 8.60 40.62
C ASN A 99 -25.91 8.15 42.08
N GLY A 100 -26.45 8.96 43.00
CA GLY A 100 -26.25 8.83 44.45
C GLY A 100 -26.84 7.56 45.10
N THR A 101 -27.52 6.72 44.32
CA THR A 101 -28.08 5.44 44.75
C THR A 101 -27.08 4.29 44.71
N ALA A 102 -25.93 4.45 44.03
CA ALA A 102 -24.92 3.41 43.92
C ALA A 102 -24.17 3.21 45.24
N GLY A 103 -24.23 2.00 45.80
CA GLY A 103 -23.51 1.61 47.01
C GLY A 103 -21.98 1.58 46.82
N GLY A 104 -21.22 1.54 47.91
CA GLY A 104 -19.75 1.53 47.85
C GLY A 104 -19.14 0.33 47.11
N SER A 105 -19.86 -0.81 47.07
CA SER A 105 -19.45 -1.97 46.27
C SER A 105 -19.67 -1.77 44.77
N GLU A 106 -20.81 -1.19 44.38
CA GLU A 106 -21.15 -0.90 42.98
C GLU A 106 -20.18 0.14 42.38
N LYS A 107 -19.82 1.16 43.15
CA LYS A 107 -18.79 2.13 42.75
C LYS A 107 -17.43 1.49 42.47
N LYS A 108 -17.04 0.45 43.21
CA LYS A 108 -15.79 -0.30 42.94
C LYS A 108 -15.88 -1.12 41.66
N VAL A 109 -17.05 -1.68 41.34
CA VAL A 109 -17.26 -2.42 40.08
C VAL A 109 -17.19 -1.46 38.89
N LEU A 110 -17.91 -0.33 38.97
CA LEU A 110 -17.88 0.71 37.94
C LEU A 110 -16.46 1.27 37.73
N ALA A 111 -15.70 1.50 38.80
CA ALA A 111 -14.31 1.93 38.70
C ALA A 111 -13.42 0.90 37.98
N ARG A 112 -13.68 -0.41 38.15
CA ARG A 112 -12.96 -1.46 37.42
C ARG A 112 -13.33 -1.47 35.94
N GLU A 113 -14.61 -1.29 35.62
CA GLU A 113 -15.08 -1.23 34.24
C GLU A 113 -14.52 -0.01 33.49
N ILE A 114 -14.47 1.16 34.13
CA ILE A 114 -13.83 2.36 33.57
C ILE A 114 -12.33 2.13 33.34
N ASN A 115 -11.63 1.44 34.24
CA ASN A 115 -10.21 1.09 34.02
C ASN A 115 -10.04 0.15 32.82
N ASN A 116 -10.91 -0.85 32.66
CA ASN A 116 -10.86 -1.73 31.50
C ASN A 116 -11.10 -0.95 30.19
N LEU A 117 -12.07 -0.02 30.18
CA LEU A 117 -12.33 0.84 29.03
C LEU A 117 -11.12 1.74 28.70
N LYS A 118 -10.40 2.21 29.72
CA LYS A 118 -9.16 2.97 29.54
C LYS A 118 -8.09 2.10 28.85
N ASP A 119 -7.91 0.87 29.32
CA ASP A 119 -6.91 -0.05 28.76
C ASP A 119 -7.25 -0.43 27.31
N GLU A 120 -8.53 -0.65 27.01
CA GLU A 120 -9.02 -0.88 25.65
C GLU A 120 -8.78 0.33 24.74
N LEU A 121 -9.04 1.54 25.22
CA LEU A 121 -8.80 2.78 24.48
C LEU A 121 -7.31 3.00 24.19
N LEU A 122 -6.42 2.68 25.15
CA LEU A 122 -4.97 2.70 24.93
C LEU A 122 -4.55 1.70 23.85
N GLN A 123 -5.16 0.53 23.81
CA GLN A 123 -4.90 -0.47 22.77
C GLN A 123 -5.37 0.01 21.39
N THR A 124 -6.55 0.63 21.30
CA THR A 124 -7.07 1.16 20.03
C THR A 124 -6.22 2.32 19.48
N ILE A 125 -5.69 3.19 20.34
CA ILE A 125 -4.80 4.28 19.90
C ILE A 125 -3.43 3.74 19.45
N ASN A 126 -2.99 2.62 20.00
CA ASN A 126 -1.78 1.92 19.56
C ASN A 126 -2.00 1.03 18.32
N ALA A 127 -3.11 1.19 17.60
CA ALA A 127 -3.37 0.46 16.36
C ALA A 127 -2.33 0.77 15.26
N GLN A 128 -1.99 -0.27 14.49
CA GLN A 128 -1.02 -0.22 13.40
C GLN A 128 -1.70 -0.42 12.04
N TYR A 129 -1.15 0.24 11.02
CA TYR A 129 -1.45 -0.01 9.62
C TYR A 129 -0.16 -0.36 8.89
N GLY A 130 -0.03 -1.61 8.46
CA GLY A 130 1.25 -2.15 8.01
C GLY A 130 2.28 -2.14 9.15
N ASP A 131 3.45 -1.56 8.90
CA ASP A 131 4.54 -1.45 9.89
C ASP A 131 4.54 -0.12 10.66
N LYS A 132 3.47 0.68 10.53
CA LYS A 132 3.40 2.03 11.10
C LYS A 132 2.26 2.18 12.09
N TYR A 133 2.52 2.87 13.19
CA TYR A 133 1.47 3.33 14.10
C TYR A 133 0.72 4.52 13.51
N ILE A 134 -0.60 4.39 13.44
CA ILE A 134 -1.49 5.36 12.76
C ILE A 134 -1.51 6.70 13.50
N PHE A 135 -1.50 6.66 14.83
CA PHE A 135 -1.57 7.84 15.69
C PHE A 135 -0.19 8.30 16.21
N GLY A 136 0.91 7.75 15.68
CA GLY A 136 2.30 8.07 16.08
C GLY A 136 2.85 9.41 15.57
N GLY A 137 2.12 10.10 14.69
CA GLY A 137 2.59 11.33 14.07
C GLY A 137 3.83 11.10 13.20
N THR A 138 4.91 11.84 13.46
CA THR A 138 6.19 11.71 12.74
C THR A 138 7.05 10.54 13.23
N ASN A 139 6.78 10.00 14.42
CA ASN A 139 7.49 8.84 14.97
C ASN A 139 6.56 7.62 14.94
N ASN A 140 6.46 7.00 13.77
CA ASN A 140 5.53 5.91 13.50
C ASN A 140 6.11 4.53 13.81
N SER A 141 7.36 4.45 14.30
CA SER A 141 8.08 3.19 14.55
C SER A 141 7.86 2.63 15.95
N ASN A 142 7.44 3.48 16.89
CA ASN A 142 7.20 3.11 18.28
C ASN A 142 5.72 3.32 18.64
N PRO A 143 5.18 2.60 19.64
CA PRO A 143 3.82 2.81 20.11
C PRO A 143 3.62 4.28 20.53
N PRO A 144 2.56 4.95 20.03
CA PRO A 144 2.29 6.35 20.38
C PRO A 144 2.04 6.53 21.86
N LEU A 145 1.29 5.63 22.49
CA LEU A 145 0.98 5.70 23.91
C LEU A 145 1.71 4.62 24.70
N SER A 146 2.39 5.04 25.76
CA SER A 146 2.99 4.16 26.76
C SER A 146 2.58 4.61 28.17
N ILE A 147 2.45 3.66 29.10
CA ILE A 147 2.16 3.95 30.50
C ILE A 147 3.51 4.01 31.24
N ALA A 148 3.81 5.13 31.88
CA ALA A 148 4.98 5.25 32.74
C ALA A 148 4.78 4.49 34.06
N GLY A 149 5.88 4.19 34.78
CA GLY A 149 5.82 3.44 36.05
C GLY A 149 5.04 4.14 37.17
N ASP A 150 4.70 5.42 37.01
CA ASP A 150 3.85 6.22 37.89
C ASP A 150 2.37 6.20 37.50
N GLY A 151 2.00 5.51 36.42
CA GLY A 151 0.63 5.42 35.90
C GLY A 151 0.23 6.57 34.98
N SER A 152 1.14 7.51 34.67
CA SER A 152 0.90 8.58 33.69
C SER A 152 0.96 8.04 32.26
N VAL A 153 0.15 8.62 31.37
CA VAL A 153 0.12 8.27 29.94
C VAL A 153 1.10 9.18 29.20
N LEU A 154 2.10 8.57 28.56
CA LEU A 154 3.11 9.24 27.74
C LEU A 154 2.73 9.13 26.27
N PHE A 155 2.72 10.26 25.55
CA PHE A 155 2.66 10.29 24.09
C PHE A 155 4.06 10.45 23.50
N ASN A 156 4.53 9.47 22.71
CA ASN A 156 5.87 9.47 22.11
C ASN A 156 7.00 9.75 23.13
N GLY A 157 6.84 9.27 24.37
CA GLY A 157 7.80 9.47 25.46
C GLY A 157 7.71 10.83 26.17
N SER A 158 6.77 11.70 25.81
CA SER A 158 6.47 12.95 26.52
C SER A 158 5.20 12.80 27.36
N ALA A 159 5.19 13.34 28.57
CA ALA A 159 4.00 13.33 29.41
C ALA A 159 2.87 14.13 28.76
N ILE A 160 1.66 13.55 28.74
CA ILE A 160 0.44 14.29 28.44
C ILE A 160 -0.02 14.87 29.78
N ASP A 161 0.14 16.19 29.96
CA ASP A 161 -0.43 16.95 31.09
C ASP A 161 -1.91 17.25 30.82
#